data_AF-A0A7J8SW20-F1
#
_entry.id   AF-A0A7J8SW20-F1
#
_cell.length_a   1.000
_cell.length_b   1.000
_cell.length_c   1.000
_cell.angle_alpha   90.00
_cell.angle_beta   90.00
_cell.angle_gamma   90.00
#
_symmetry.space_group_name_H-M   'P 1'
#
loop_
_entity.id
_entity.type
_entity.pdbx_description
1 polymer ?
#
loop_
_entity_poly.entity_id
_entity_poly.type
_entity_poly.pdbx_seq_one_letter_code
_entity_poly.pdbx_strand_id
1 'polypeptide(L)'
;MMAEEEGQSLPYVSEIVLKKRKIRDELAITRRTQLELGKYGAKKSKKQSDVSDIKRPEQFIKEFRDKELDLIRTKQRAKRPKSMIPTIKSKLLFIIRIQGKNDMHPKTRKILYNLRLRKVFSGVFVKATEGVIDMLQKVEPYVTYGYENSLRFLIFSCECKILNLLI
;
A
#
# COMPACT_ATOMS: atom_id res chain seq x y z
N MET A 1 73.99 36.38 -40.05
CA MET A 1 72.90 35.77 -40.85
C MET A 1 71.99 35.05 -39.86
N MET A 2 70.88 35.66 -39.49
CA MET A 2 69.91 35.12 -38.53
C MET A 2 68.82 34.41 -39.31
N ALA A 3 68.72 33.09 -39.19
CA ALA A 3 67.61 32.33 -39.75
C ALA A 3 66.54 32.22 -38.65
N GLU A 4 65.40 32.86 -38.90
CA GLU A 4 64.20 32.85 -38.07
C GLU A 4 63.62 31.43 -38.04
N GLU A 5 63.44 30.87 -36.85
CA GLU A 5 62.66 29.64 -36.66
C GLU A 5 61.17 30.01 -36.70
N GLU A 6 60.51 29.71 -37.81
CA GLU A 6 59.08 29.91 -37.95
C GLU A 6 58.30 29.02 -36.97
N GLY A 7 57.53 29.66 -36.09
CA GLY A 7 56.65 29.00 -35.14
C GLY A 7 55.61 28.14 -35.85
N GLN A 8 55.60 26.85 -35.53
CA GLN A 8 54.62 25.91 -36.05
C GLN A 8 53.19 26.35 -35.66
N SER A 9 52.36 26.60 -36.68
CA SER A 9 50.94 26.93 -36.52
C SER A 9 50.21 25.81 -35.78
N LEU A 10 49.51 26.13 -34.69
CA LEU A 10 48.72 25.13 -33.96
C LEU A 10 47.69 24.48 -34.90
N PRO A 11 47.53 23.15 -34.87
CA PRO A 11 46.60 22.45 -35.76
C PRO A 11 45.18 22.96 -35.51
N TYR A 12 44.56 23.49 -36.56
CA TYR A 12 43.20 24.02 -36.51
C TYR A 12 42.20 22.90 -36.19
N VAL A 13 41.65 22.93 -34.97
CA VAL A 13 40.61 21.99 -34.53
C VAL A 13 39.26 22.68 -34.62
N SER A 14 38.33 22.05 -35.34
CA SER A 14 36.96 22.57 -35.46
C SER A 14 36.29 22.78 -34.09
N GLU A 15 35.56 23.88 -33.95
CA GLU A 15 34.87 24.24 -32.72
C GLU A 15 33.93 23.14 -32.21
N ILE A 16 33.34 22.38 -33.13
CA ILE A 16 32.42 21.27 -32.84
C ILE A 16 33.14 20.18 -32.04
N VAL A 17 34.39 19.87 -32.38
CA VAL A 17 35.18 18.86 -31.66
C VAL A 17 35.53 19.33 -30.26
N LEU A 18 35.86 20.61 -30.08
CA LEU A 18 36.13 21.20 -28.76
C LEU A 18 34.87 21.21 -27.88
N LYS A 19 33.69 21.56 -28.43
CA LYS A 19 32.40 21.51 -27.72
C LYS A 19 32.05 20.07 -27.30
N LYS A 20 32.26 19.07 -28.16
CA LYS A 20 32.03 17.65 -27.83
C LYS A 20 32.96 17.14 -26.72
N ARG A 21 34.22 17.59 -26.68
CA ARG A 21 35.16 17.24 -25.60
C ARG A 21 34.72 17.82 -24.26
N LYS A 22 34.39 19.11 -24.21
CA LYS A 22 33.88 19.77 -22.99
C LYS A 22 32.63 19.09 -22.44
N ILE A 23 31.65 18.80 -23.30
CA ILE A 23 30.43 18.08 -22.89
C ILE A 23 30.78 16.70 -22.32
N ARG A 24 31.71 15.97 -22.94
CA ARG A 24 32.14 14.65 -22.44
C ARG A 24 32.82 14.76 -21.07
N ASP A 25 33.67 15.76 -20.87
CA ASP A 25 34.40 15.97 -19.62
C ASP A 25 33.44 16.38 -18.49
N GLU A 26 32.49 17.28 -18.77
CA GLU A 26 31.43 17.66 -17.83
C GLU A 26 30.54 16.46 -17.44
N LEU A 27 30.18 15.62 -18.41
CA LEU A 27 29.44 14.38 -18.14
C LEU A 27 30.25 13.38 -17.30
N ALA A 28 31.57 13.31 -17.49
CA ALA A 28 32.45 12.47 -16.69
C ALA A 28 32.57 13.00 -15.24
N ILE A 29 32.69 14.32 -15.07
CA ILE A 29 32.77 14.97 -13.75
C ILE A 29 31.45 14.79 -12.99
N THR A 30 30.32 15.10 -13.61
CA THR A 30 28.98 14.93 -13.00
C THR A 30 28.69 13.48 -12.60
N ARG A 31 29.10 12.51 -13.42
CA ARG A 31 28.96 11.08 -13.06
C ARG A 31 29.82 10.71 -11.85
N ARG A 32 31.05 11.23 -11.75
CA ARG A 32 31.94 10.97 -10.60
C ARG A 32 31.36 11.57 -9.31
N THR A 33 30.90 12.81 -9.34
CA THR A 33 30.31 13.47 -8.16
C THR A 33 29.04 12.76 -7.68
N GLN A 34 28.16 12.33 -8.59
CA GLN A 34 26.97 11.53 -8.26
C GLN A 34 27.32 10.21 -7.56
N LEU A 35 28.35 9.51 -8.04
CA LEU A 35 28.80 8.25 -7.44
C LEU A 35 29.43 8.45 -6.06
N GLU A 36 30.17 9.54 -5.85
CA GLU A 36 30.76 9.87 -4.55
C GLU A 36 29.69 10.23 -3.51
N LEU A 37 28.72 11.06 -3.88
CA LEU A 37 27.56 11.39 -3.04
C LEU A 37 26.76 10.13 -2.66
N GLY A 38 26.49 9.25 -3.64
CA GLY A 38 25.82 7.98 -3.41
C GLY A 38 26.60 7.04 -2.48
N LYS A 39 27.92 6.92 -2.65
CA LYS A 39 28.80 6.12 -1.77
C LYS A 39 28.87 6.69 -0.36
N TYR A 40 28.91 8.01 -0.19
CA TYR A 40 29.00 8.65 1.12
C TYR A 40 27.72 8.45 1.94
N GLY A 41 26.55 8.60 1.30
CA GLY A 41 25.25 8.29 1.90
C GLY A 41 25.07 6.80 2.22
N ALA A 42 25.49 5.91 1.31
CA ALA A 42 25.42 4.46 1.50
C ALA A 42 26.33 3.98 2.64
N LYS A 43 27.53 4.54 2.79
CA LYS A 43 28.44 4.19 3.89
C LYS A 43 27.93 4.68 5.25
N LYS A 44 27.34 5.88 5.31
CA LYS A 44 26.75 6.41 6.56
C LYS A 44 25.52 5.62 7.00
N SER A 45 24.61 5.32 6.07
CA SER A 45 23.41 4.52 6.35
C SER A 45 23.77 3.09 6.77
N LYS A 46 24.75 2.46 6.12
CA LYS A 46 25.22 1.11 6.51
C LYS A 46 25.86 1.08 7.90
N LYS A 47 26.62 2.11 8.27
CA LYS A 47 27.22 2.21 9.61
C LYS A 47 26.17 2.49 10.69
N GLN A 48 25.09 3.20 10.36
CA GLN A 48 23.94 3.37 11.26
C GLN A 48 23.11 2.09 11.38
N SER A 49 22.91 1.35 10.28
CA SER A 49 22.17 0.08 10.31
C SER A 49 22.90 -0.97 11.15
N ASP A 50 24.22 -1.14 10.95
CA ASP A 50 25.02 -2.13 11.69
C ASP A 50 24.98 -1.90 13.21
N VAL A 51 24.89 -0.64 13.66
CA VAL A 51 24.76 -0.29 15.09
C VAL A 51 23.33 -0.47 15.59
N SER A 52 22.32 -0.24 14.75
CA SER A 52 20.91 -0.48 15.12
C SER A 52 20.51 -1.96 15.09
N ASP A 53 21.25 -2.80 14.37
CA ASP A 53 21.00 -4.25 14.27
C ASP A 53 21.42 -4.99 15.55
N ILE A 54 22.39 -4.45 16.29
CA ILE A 54 22.76 -4.96 17.61
C ILE A 54 21.75 -4.44 18.64
N LYS A 55 20.72 -5.24 18.87
CA LYS A 55 19.70 -4.96 19.89
C LYS A 55 20.33 -4.89 21.28
N ARG A 56 19.86 -3.94 22.09
CA ARG A 56 20.27 -3.81 23.49
C ARG A 56 19.65 -4.94 24.33
N PRO A 57 20.29 -5.42 25.41
CA PRO A 57 19.73 -6.44 26.30
C PRO A 57 18.34 -6.07 26.83
N GLU A 58 18.11 -4.79 27.12
CA GLU A 58 16.79 -4.26 27.53
C GLU A 58 15.68 -4.50 26.49
N GLN A 59 16.01 -4.34 25.20
CA GLN A 59 15.06 -4.55 24.11
C GLN A 59 14.69 -6.03 23.98
N PHE A 60 15.64 -6.94 24.18
CA PHE A 60 15.37 -8.38 24.19
C PHE A 60 14.41 -8.77 25.32
N ILE A 61 14.63 -8.25 26.54
CA ILE A 61 13.75 -8.51 27.69
C ILE A 61 12.35 -7.96 27.41
N LYS A 62 12.25 -6.76 26.85
CA LYS A 62 10.97 -6.13 26.47
C LYS A 62 10.23 -6.97 25.44
N GLU A 63 10.89 -7.36 24.35
CA GLU A 63 10.31 -8.20 23.30
C GLU A 63 9.80 -9.54 23.84
N PHE A 64 10.52 -10.15 24.80
CA PHE A 64 10.11 -11.41 25.40
C PHE A 64 8.84 -11.24 26.26
N ARG A 65 8.81 -10.20 27.10
CA ARG A 65 7.64 -9.86 27.91
C ARG A 65 6.43 -9.52 27.04
N ASP A 66 6.62 -8.73 25.98
CA ASP A 66 5.56 -8.36 25.05
C ASP A 66 4.99 -9.60 24.34
N LYS A 67 5.85 -10.55 23.93
CA LYS A 67 5.43 -11.83 23.35
C LYS A 67 4.62 -12.68 24.33
N GLU A 68 5.06 -12.78 25.59
CA GLU A 68 4.30 -13.51 26.61
C GLU A 68 2.93 -12.90 26.86
N LEU A 69 2.86 -11.57 26.99
CA LEU A 69 1.61 -10.83 27.14
C LEU A 69 0.69 -11.04 25.94
N ASP A 70 1.22 -11.02 24.73
CA ASP A 70 0.43 -11.26 23.52
C ASP A 70 -0.08 -12.70 23.41
N LEU A 71 0.70 -13.70 23.85
CA LEU A 71 0.23 -15.08 23.97
C LEU A 71 -0.91 -15.19 24.99
N ILE A 72 -0.79 -14.54 26.14
CA ILE A 72 -1.85 -14.51 27.17
C ILE A 72 -3.10 -13.83 26.63
N ARG A 73 -2.97 -12.66 26.00
CA ARG A 73 -4.09 -11.92 25.35
C ARG A 73 -4.77 -12.76 24.28
N THR A 74 -4.00 -13.47 23.46
CA THR A 74 -4.52 -14.34 22.40
C THR A 74 -5.31 -15.51 22.99
N LYS A 75 -4.77 -16.18 24.03
CA LYS A 75 -5.48 -17.24 24.76
C LYS A 75 -6.77 -16.72 25.42
N GLN A 76 -6.73 -15.54 26.02
CA GLN A 76 -7.92 -14.92 26.62
C GLN A 76 -8.96 -14.56 25.55
N ARG A 77 -8.56 -13.98 24.41
CA ARG A 77 -9.46 -13.70 23.27
C ARG A 77 -10.10 -14.98 22.73
N ALA A 78 -9.35 -16.08 22.66
CA ALA A 78 -9.89 -17.37 22.21
C ALA A 78 -10.88 -17.98 23.23
N LYS A 79 -10.66 -17.75 24.53
CA LYS A 79 -11.56 -18.19 25.61
C LYS A 79 -12.81 -17.33 25.76
N ARG A 80 -12.80 -16.08 25.29
CA ARG A 80 -14.01 -15.25 25.27
C ARG A 80 -15.06 -15.99 24.47
N PRO A 81 -16.29 -16.16 24.98
CA PRO A 81 -17.36 -16.74 24.20
C PRO A 81 -17.44 -15.92 22.91
N LYS A 82 -17.36 -16.58 21.75
CA LYS A 82 -17.68 -15.93 20.48
C LYS A 82 -19.02 -15.24 20.70
N SER A 83 -19.05 -13.93 20.46
CA SER A 83 -20.26 -13.12 20.58
C SER A 83 -21.43 -13.94 20.07
N MET A 84 -22.44 -14.11 20.91
CA MET A 84 -23.68 -14.82 20.59
C MET A 84 -24.04 -14.58 19.13
N ILE A 85 -24.38 -15.65 18.42
CA ILE A 85 -24.94 -15.57 17.07
C ILE A 85 -25.93 -14.40 17.11
N PRO A 86 -25.71 -13.33 16.33
CA PRO A 86 -26.58 -12.17 16.39
C PRO A 86 -27.99 -12.66 16.12
N THR A 87 -28.85 -12.55 17.13
CA THR A 87 -30.27 -12.91 17.02
C THR A 87 -30.81 -12.20 15.79
N ILE A 88 -31.27 -12.98 14.81
CA ILE A 88 -31.72 -12.48 13.52
C ILE A 88 -32.94 -11.59 13.76
N LYS A 89 -32.75 -10.26 13.71
CA LYS A 89 -33.81 -9.30 14.05
C LYS A 89 -34.88 -9.18 12.97
N SER A 90 -34.57 -9.49 11.71
CA SER A 90 -35.54 -9.45 10.62
C SER A 90 -35.18 -10.44 9.51
N LYS A 91 -36.17 -10.77 8.67
CA LYS A 91 -36.06 -11.84 7.67
C LYS A 91 -35.19 -11.48 6.46
N LEU A 92 -35.01 -10.20 6.17
CA LEU A 92 -34.39 -9.73 4.94
C LEU A 92 -33.32 -8.67 5.23
N LEU A 93 -32.24 -8.73 4.46
CA LEU A 93 -31.06 -7.92 4.61
C LEU A 93 -30.69 -7.29 3.27
N PHE A 94 -30.37 -6.00 3.29
CA PHE A 94 -29.80 -5.33 2.15
C PHE A 94 -28.30 -5.17 2.34
N ILE A 95 -27.54 -5.54 1.31
CA ILE A 95 -26.10 -5.60 1.35
C ILE A 95 -25.56 -4.74 0.20
N ILE A 96 -24.69 -3.78 0.50
CA ILE A 96 -24.07 -2.87 -0.47
C ILE A 96 -22.55 -2.99 -0.39
N ARG A 97 -21.88 -3.09 -1.54
CA ARG A 97 -20.43 -3.04 -1.61
C ARG A 97 -19.92 -1.60 -1.68
N ILE A 98 -19.03 -1.22 -0.76
CA ILE A 98 -18.43 0.13 -0.73
C ILE A 98 -17.09 0.15 -1.48
N GLN A 99 -16.26 -0.89 -1.30
CA GLN A 99 -14.88 -0.85 -1.78
C GLN A 99 -14.69 -1.40 -3.21
N GLY A 100 -13.66 -0.88 -3.87
CA GLY A 100 -13.22 -1.25 -5.22
C GLY A 100 -12.59 -2.65 -5.32
N LYS A 101 -11.93 -2.91 -6.46
CA LYS A 101 -11.31 -4.21 -6.79
C LYS A 101 -9.90 -4.39 -6.18
N ASN A 102 -9.29 -3.33 -5.66
CA ASN A 102 -7.87 -3.31 -5.32
C ASN A 102 -7.56 -4.15 -4.06
N ASP A 103 -6.46 -4.93 -4.12
CA ASP A 103 -5.79 -5.65 -3.02
C ASP A 103 -6.64 -6.43 -2.01
N MET A 104 -7.75 -7.01 -2.47
CA MET A 104 -8.52 -7.95 -1.67
C MET A 104 -7.89 -9.35 -1.70
N HIS A 105 -7.72 -9.94 -0.51
CA HIS A 105 -7.35 -11.35 -0.36
C HIS A 105 -8.35 -12.25 -1.14
N PRO A 106 -7.87 -13.30 -1.84
CA PRO A 106 -8.71 -14.12 -2.73
C PRO A 106 -9.92 -14.76 -2.03
N LYS A 107 -9.82 -15.10 -0.74
CA LYS A 107 -10.95 -15.62 0.04
C LYS A 107 -12.10 -14.61 0.15
N THR A 108 -11.80 -13.36 0.46
CA THR A 108 -12.78 -12.28 0.58
C THR A 108 -13.45 -11.98 -0.77
N ARG A 109 -12.66 -12.01 -1.85
CA ARG A 109 -13.16 -11.84 -3.22
C ARG A 109 -14.18 -12.92 -3.62
N LYS A 110 -13.91 -14.18 -3.27
CA LYS A 110 -14.84 -15.28 -3.52
C LYS A 110 -16.15 -15.11 -2.75
N ILE A 111 -16.10 -14.65 -1.50
CA ILE A 111 -17.31 -14.39 -0.70
C ILE A 111 -18.19 -13.31 -1.35
N LEU A 112 -17.59 -12.19 -1.78
CA LEU A 112 -18.34 -11.13 -2.47
C LEU A 112 -18.98 -11.62 -3.78
N TYR A 113 -18.30 -12.50 -4.52
CA TYR A 113 -18.85 -13.07 -5.75
C TYR A 113 -19.99 -14.05 -5.49
N ASN A 114 -19.93 -14.83 -4.40
CA ASN A 114 -21.04 -15.68 -3.97
C ASN A 114 -22.29 -14.86 -3.63
N LEU A 115 -22.11 -13.70 -2.99
CA LEU A 115 -23.18 -12.73 -2.71
C LEU A 115 -23.62 -11.92 -3.95
N ARG A 116 -23.02 -12.17 -5.12
CA ARG A 116 -23.26 -11.47 -6.39
C ARG A 116 -22.84 -9.99 -6.43
N LEU A 117 -22.01 -9.54 -5.48
CA LEU A 117 -21.50 -8.17 -5.38
C LEU A 117 -20.24 -7.94 -6.25
N ARG A 118 -20.43 -7.95 -7.57
CA ARG A 118 -19.33 -7.82 -8.55
C ARG A 118 -18.87 -6.38 -8.78
N LYS A 119 -19.83 -5.44 -8.84
CA LYS A 119 -19.59 -4.02 -9.11
C LYS A 119 -19.48 -3.24 -7.79
N VAL A 120 -18.82 -2.09 -7.81
CA VAL A 120 -18.82 -1.16 -6.67
C VAL A 120 -20.20 -0.50 -6.61
N PHE A 121 -20.71 -0.26 -5.40
CA PHE A 121 -22.06 0.27 -5.16
C PHE A 121 -23.20 -0.60 -5.69
N SER A 122 -22.95 -1.87 -6.01
CA SER A 122 -24.04 -2.82 -6.25
C SER A 122 -24.69 -3.21 -4.93
N GLY A 123 -26.02 -3.21 -4.89
CA GLY A 123 -26.83 -3.71 -3.77
C GLY A 123 -27.51 -5.04 -4.10
N VAL A 124 -27.65 -5.93 -3.11
CA VAL A 124 -28.40 -7.19 -3.23
C VAL A 124 -29.26 -7.39 -1.98
N PHE A 125 -30.51 -7.82 -2.17
CA PHE A 125 -31.40 -8.28 -1.11
C PHE A 125 -31.18 -9.78 -0.86
N VAL A 126 -30.91 -10.14 0.39
CA VAL A 126 -30.65 -11.52 0.80
C VAL A 126 -31.46 -11.84 2.06
N LYS A 127 -32.01 -13.05 2.13
CA LYS A 127 -32.64 -13.55 3.36
C LYS A 127 -31.60 -13.65 4.47
N ALA A 128 -31.90 -13.06 5.63
CA ALA A 128 -31.04 -13.15 6.79
C ALA A 128 -31.02 -14.60 7.30
N THR A 129 -29.90 -15.29 7.02
CA THR A 129 -29.60 -16.65 7.50
C THR A 129 -28.29 -16.59 8.26
N GLU A 130 -28.09 -17.49 9.21
CA GLU A 130 -26.87 -17.53 10.04
C GLU A 130 -25.61 -17.58 9.17
N GLY A 131 -25.62 -18.40 8.12
CA GLY A 131 -24.49 -18.50 7.18
C GLY A 131 -24.20 -17.20 6.42
N VAL A 132 -25.22 -16.42 6.06
CA VAL A 132 -25.03 -15.11 5.41
C VAL A 132 -24.42 -14.11 6.39
N ILE A 133 -24.85 -14.12 7.65
CA ILE A 133 -24.30 -13.23 8.68
C ILE A 133 -22.83 -13.58 8.98
N ASP A 134 -22.49 -14.86 9.07
CA ASP A 134 -21.11 -15.33 9.23
C ASP A 134 -20.22 -14.95 8.04
N MET A 135 -20.77 -15.00 6.82
CA MET A 135 -20.05 -14.53 5.63
C MET A 135 -19.83 -13.02 5.69
N LEU A 136 -20.83 -12.26 6.11
CA LEU A 136 -20.77 -10.81 6.24
C LEU A 136 -19.75 -10.35 7.29
N GLN A 137 -19.66 -11.04 8.42
CA GLN A 137 -18.66 -10.73 9.46
C GLN A 137 -17.23 -10.85 8.93
N LYS A 138 -16.97 -11.72 7.95
CA LYS A 138 -15.64 -11.86 7.31
C LYS A 138 -15.34 -10.76 6.30
N VAL A 139 -16.36 -10.12 5.73
CA VAL A 139 -16.23 -9.13 4.65
C VAL A 139 -16.68 -7.72 5.07
N GLU A 140 -16.93 -7.53 6.35
CA GLU A 140 -17.37 -6.28 7.00
C GLU A 140 -16.63 -5.01 6.50
N PRO A 141 -15.29 -4.98 6.31
CA PRO A 141 -14.63 -3.76 5.85
C PRO A 141 -14.95 -3.36 4.40
N TYR A 142 -15.52 -4.26 3.59
CA TYR A 142 -15.79 -4.02 2.16
C TYR A 142 -17.27 -3.74 1.86
N VAL A 143 -18.15 -4.00 2.83
CA VAL A 143 -19.59 -4.10 2.64
C VAL A 143 -20.31 -3.45 3.80
N THR A 144 -21.29 -2.61 3.49
CA THR A 144 -22.31 -2.21 4.45
C THR A 144 -23.55 -3.07 4.28
N TYR A 145 -24.17 -3.43 5.39
CA TYR A 145 -25.45 -4.13 5.36
C TYR A 145 -26.38 -3.59 6.44
N GLY A 146 -27.67 -3.68 6.18
CA GLY A 146 -28.71 -3.23 7.09
C GLY A 146 -30.03 -3.92 6.82
N TYR A 147 -30.88 -3.92 7.84
CA TYR A 147 -32.25 -4.43 7.73
C TYR A 147 -33.13 -3.44 6.97
N GLU A 148 -34.20 -3.95 6.37
CA GLU A 148 -35.03 -3.23 5.40
C GLU A 148 -35.63 -1.91 5.92
N ASN A 149 -35.89 -1.83 7.22
CA ASN A 149 -36.46 -0.63 7.82
C ASN A 149 -35.46 0.55 7.85
N SER A 150 -34.15 0.27 7.78
CA SER A 150 -33.07 1.26 7.82
C SER A 150 -32.56 1.67 6.43
N LEU A 151 -33.20 1.21 5.35
CA LEU A 151 -32.75 1.39 3.97
C LEU A 151 -32.63 2.86 3.54
N ARG A 152 -33.47 3.74 4.08
CA ARG A 152 -33.41 5.18 3.77
C ARG A 152 -32.03 5.77 4.00
N PHE A 153 -31.33 5.36 5.07
CA PHE A 153 -29.99 5.87 5.38
C PHE A 153 -28.90 5.28 4.47
N LEU A 154 -28.99 3.99 4.14
CA LEU A 154 -28.00 3.31 3.31
C LEU A 154 -28.06 3.75 1.84
N ILE A 155 -29.26 4.04 1.33
CA ILE A 155 -29.47 4.59 -0.01
C ILE A 155 -28.92 6.01 -0.08
N PHE A 156 -29.27 6.87 0.89
CA PHE A 156 -28.80 8.26 0.94
C PHE A 156 -27.27 8.38 0.97
N SER A 157 -26.58 7.48 1.67
CA SER A 157 -25.11 7.47 1.71
C SER A 157 -24.47 7.00 0.39
N CYS A 158 -25.19 6.24 -0.45
CA CYS A 158 -24.75 5.81 -1.78
C CYS A 158 -25.19 6.73 -2.94
N GLU A 159 -26.14 7.64 -2.69
CA GLU A 159 -26.72 8.53 -3.71
C GLU A 159 -25.74 9.55 -4.30
N CYS A 160 -24.53 9.71 -3.77
CA CYS A 160 -23.53 10.58 -4.41
C CYS A 160 -22.97 10.03 -5.74
N LYS A 161 -23.30 8.79 -6.17
CA LYS A 161 -22.89 8.25 -7.49
C LYS A 161 -23.95 7.47 -8.28
N ILE A 162 -25.07 7.07 -7.66
CA ILE A 162 -26.09 6.25 -8.33
C ILE A 162 -26.98 7.09 -9.29
N LEU A 163 -27.03 8.41 -9.10
CA LEU A 163 -27.86 9.32 -9.91
C LEU A 163 -27.41 9.54 -11.38
N ASN A 164 -26.34 8.89 -11.86
CA ASN A 164 -25.91 8.96 -13.27
C ASN A 164 -26.09 7.64 -14.05
N LEU A 165 -26.92 6.71 -13.57
CA LEU A 165 -27.29 5.52 -14.35
C LEU A 165 -28.80 5.24 -14.38
N LEU A 166 -29.61 6.23 -14.00
CA LEU A 166 -31.06 6.16 -14.12
C LEU A 166 -31.66 7.54 -14.44
N ILE A 167 -31.02 8.23 -15.39
CA ILE A 167 -31.62 9.17 -16.35
C ILE A 167 -31.01 8.82 -17.71
#